data_AF-A0A4R5CMG8-F1
#
_entry.id   AF-A0A4R5CMG8-F1
#
_cell.length_a   1.000
_cell.length_b   1.000
_cell.length_c   1.000
_cell.angle_alpha   90.00
_cell.angle_beta   90.00
_cell.angle_gamma   90.00
#
_symmetry.space_group_name_H-M   'P 1'
#
loop_
_entity.id
_entity.type
_entity.pdbx_description
1 polymer ?
#
loop_
_entity_poly.entity_id
_entity_poly.type
_entity_poly.pdbx_seq_one_letter_code
_entity_poly.pdbx_strand_id
1 'polypeptide(L)'
;MDKFQTLEDIFANDQFDILNVKPKVSSARNADERLSASFGEVNDFFAKYNKEPQPNPGNISEFQLYSRLKSIRSDIEKMQSLEEQDIHGLLNFEAKEINSIDDIFNDDTFDLLDDDSDLFEFKHTPKDYERAPSDFVARRKPCKDFDKYEMLFKDIQKDLGDGKRKLVDFKEDNLREGDFYVHNGVLMLLENINLTQEETYVEGKRLRKDGRTRCIFENGTESNMLYRSAAKILYANGKVVTQNMDKVNENFIERFSNITDEDAAAGYIYVLRSKSKDERIIEIDNLYKIGYSKVEVEERIKNAEKDPTYLMAPVKIITSWKCYNMNPQKLEQLLHNFFGKSCLNIDIFDEKKRRHTPREWFIAPIDVIEQAIELIISGEVVKHRYDEKNMIIIEI
;
A
#
# COMPACT_ATOMS: atom_id res chain seq x y z
N MET A 1 22.47 -35.77 47.78
CA MET A 1 22.49 -34.38 48.26
C MET A 1 21.05 -33.95 48.46
N ASP A 2 20.74 -33.55 49.69
CA ASP A 2 19.38 -33.42 50.17
C ASP A 2 18.75 -32.12 49.63
N LYS A 3 17.66 -32.24 48.86
CA LYS A 3 17.04 -31.09 48.15
C LYS A 3 16.56 -30.00 49.11
N PHE A 4 16.33 -30.35 50.37
CA PHE A 4 15.90 -29.43 51.41
C PHE A 4 17.02 -28.48 51.85
N GLN A 5 18.26 -28.97 51.95
CA GLN A 5 19.42 -28.12 52.29
C GLN A 5 19.73 -27.11 51.18
N THR A 6 19.57 -27.50 49.91
CA THR A 6 19.76 -26.57 48.78
C THR A 6 18.71 -25.47 48.72
N LEU A 7 17.50 -25.71 49.25
CA LEU A 7 16.45 -24.69 49.31
C LEU A 7 16.69 -23.72 50.46
N GLU A 8 17.10 -24.21 51.63
CA GLU A 8 17.46 -23.36 52.78
C GLU A 8 18.63 -22.42 52.44
N ASP A 9 19.64 -22.89 51.72
CA ASP A 9 20.77 -22.06 51.26
C ASP A 9 20.35 -20.97 50.26
N ILE A 10 19.30 -21.21 49.45
CA ILE A 10 18.75 -20.21 48.52
C ILE A 10 17.95 -19.14 49.27
N PHE A 11 17.18 -19.51 50.28
CA PHE A 11 16.42 -18.55 51.09
C PHE A 11 17.30 -17.75 52.05
N ALA A 12 18.44 -18.30 52.50
CA ALA A 12 19.39 -17.60 53.36
C ALA A 12 20.26 -16.59 52.58
N ASN A 13 20.47 -16.78 51.27
CA ASN A 13 21.27 -15.91 50.41
C ASN A 13 20.40 -14.91 49.62
N ASP A 14 19.50 -14.19 50.29
CA ASP A 14 18.75 -13.09 49.68
C ASP A 14 19.58 -11.79 49.66
N GLN A 15 20.63 -11.76 48.83
CA GLN A 15 21.57 -10.64 48.70
C GLN A 15 20.89 -9.32 48.27
N PHE A 16 19.65 -9.39 47.75
CA PHE A 16 18.92 -8.24 47.22
C PHE A 16 17.62 -7.93 47.99
N ASP A 17 17.38 -8.58 49.13
CA ASP A 17 16.22 -8.37 50.02
C ASP A 17 14.86 -8.46 49.28
N ILE A 18 14.80 -9.28 48.24
CA ILE A 18 13.65 -9.40 47.31
C ILE A 18 12.48 -10.14 47.98
N LEU A 19 12.77 -10.94 49.00
CA LEU A 19 11.79 -11.73 49.73
C LEU A 19 11.12 -10.94 50.88
N ASN A 20 11.71 -9.80 51.28
CA ASN A 20 11.12 -8.89 52.28
C ASN A 20 10.21 -7.83 51.63
N VAL A 21 9.05 -8.27 51.15
CA VAL A 21 8.02 -7.35 50.65
C VAL A 21 7.31 -6.69 51.84
N LYS A 22 7.72 -5.48 52.21
CA LYS A 22 6.94 -4.65 53.14
C LYS A 22 5.59 -4.31 52.48
N PRO A 23 4.45 -4.48 53.16
CA PRO A 23 3.17 -4.12 52.60
C PRO A 23 3.19 -2.64 52.23
N LYS A 24 2.84 -2.33 50.97
CA LYS A 24 2.67 -0.95 50.50
C LYS A 24 1.57 -0.31 51.34
N VAL A 25 1.96 0.44 52.37
CA VAL A 25 1.05 1.38 53.02
C VAL A 25 0.72 2.38 51.93
N SER A 26 -0.50 2.32 51.41
CA SER A 26 -0.98 3.33 50.48
C SER A 26 -0.88 4.67 51.20
N SER A 27 0.07 5.52 50.83
CA SER A 27 0.04 6.95 51.15
C SER A 27 -1.06 7.65 50.35
N ALA A 28 -2.22 7.00 50.21
CA ALA A 28 -3.42 7.64 49.75
C ALA A 28 -3.82 8.59 50.88
N ARG A 29 -3.26 9.81 50.83
CA ARG A 29 -3.69 10.94 51.65
C ARG A 29 -5.21 10.95 51.65
N ASN A 30 -5.81 10.91 52.84
CA ASN A 30 -7.25 11.05 53.01
C ASN A 30 -7.72 12.33 52.28
N ALA A 31 -8.99 12.39 51.86
CA ALA A 31 -9.52 13.54 51.13
C ALA A 31 -9.18 14.88 51.83
N ASP A 32 -9.23 14.87 53.17
CA ASP A 32 -8.91 16.01 54.02
C ASP A 32 -7.42 16.36 54.03
N GLU A 33 -6.50 15.37 54.06
CA GLU A 33 -5.06 15.62 53.96
C GLU A 33 -4.66 16.18 52.59
N ARG A 34 -5.39 15.84 51.52
CA ARG A 34 -5.19 16.42 50.20
C ARG A 34 -5.67 17.86 50.13
N LEU A 35 -6.79 18.17 50.78
CA LEU A 35 -7.31 19.54 50.91
C LEU A 35 -6.35 20.41 51.72
N SER A 36 -5.85 19.94 52.85
CA SER A 36 -4.84 20.62 53.66
C SER A 36 -3.54 20.88 52.90
N ALA A 37 -3.04 19.88 52.17
CA ALA A 37 -1.84 20.07 51.33
C ALA A 37 -2.07 21.09 50.21
N SER A 38 -3.26 21.08 49.60
CA SER A 38 -3.61 22.02 48.53
C SER A 38 -3.75 23.45 49.04
N PHE A 39 -4.25 23.64 50.27
CA PHE A 39 -4.31 24.94 50.92
C PHE A 39 -2.94 25.41 51.41
N GLY A 40 -2.09 24.48 51.87
CA GLY A 40 -0.69 24.75 52.19
C GLY A 40 0.09 25.33 51.01
N GLU A 41 -0.09 24.78 49.79
CA GLU A 41 0.54 25.34 48.57
C GLU A 41 0.09 26.79 48.29
N VAL A 42 -1.14 27.14 48.62
CA VAL A 42 -1.68 28.50 48.48
C VAL A 42 -1.10 29.43 49.55
N ASN A 43 -0.98 28.97 50.80
CA ASN A 43 -0.33 29.70 51.88
C ASN A 43 1.15 29.95 51.60
N ASP A 44 1.87 28.96 51.08
CA ASP A 44 3.27 29.09 50.67
C ASP A 44 3.45 30.11 49.53
N PHE A 45 2.51 30.12 48.58
CA PHE A 45 2.47 31.13 47.53
C PHE A 45 2.25 32.53 48.12
N PHE A 46 1.29 32.67 49.04
CA PHE A 46 1.03 33.93 49.72
C PHE A 46 2.22 34.39 50.56
N ALA A 47 2.89 33.50 51.30
CA ALA A 47 4.08 33.82 52.09
C ALA A 47 5.26 34.28 51.21
N LYS A 48 5.36 33.76 49.98
CA LYS A 48 6.45 34.09 49.07
C LYS A 48 6.22 35.39 48.28
N TYR A 49 4.98 35.68 47.93
CA TYR A 49 4.64 36.81 47.05
C TYR A 49 3.83 37.93 47.74
N ASN A 50 3.39 37.73 48.99
CA ASN A 50 2.50 38.61 49.76
C ASN A 50 1.26 39.08 48.97
N LYS A 51 0.80 38.26 48.02
CA LYS A 51 -0.34 38.54 47.14
C LYS A 51 -1.17 37.28 46.94
N GLU A 52 -2.48 37.48 46.85
CA GLU A 52 -3.40 36.40 46.47
C GLU A 52 -3.15 35.97 45.02
N PRO A 53 -3.27 34.67 44.70
CA PRO A 53 -3.11 34.19 43.33
C PRO A 53 -4.16 34.85 42.42
N GLN A 54 -3.75 35.41 41.28
CA GLN A 54 -4.66 36.05 40.32
C GLN A 54 -4.90 35.16 39.09
N PRO A 55 -6.02 35.34 38.36
CA PRO A 55 -6.28 34.61 37.13
C PRO A 55 -5.38 35.13 35.99
N ASN A 56 -4.12 34.72 35.97
CA ASN A 56 -3.17 35.10 34.91
C ASN A 56 -3.02 33.97 33.85
N PRO A 57 -3.45 34.16 32.59
CA PRO A 57 -3.35 33.15 31.52
C PRO A 57 -1.91 32.79 31.15
N GLY A 58 -0.94 33.68 31.41
CA GLY A 58 0.47 33.47 31.11
C GLY A 58 1.20 32.56 32.10
N ASN A 59 0.65 32.35 33.30
CA ASN A 59 1.26 31.52 34.35
C ASN A 59 0.27 30.46 34.83
N ILE A 60 0.34 29.29 34.19
CA ILE A 60 -0.54 28.14 34.45
C ILE A 60 -0.51 27.73 35.94
N SER A 61 0.63 27.87 36.61
CA SER A 61 0.77 27.48 38.02
C SER A 61 -0.04 28.40 38.96
N GLU A 62 -0.05 29.70 38.67
CA GLU A 62 -0.79 30.71 39.45
C GLU A 62 -2.30 30.58 39.22
N PHE A 63 -2.71 30.35 37.98
CA PHE A 63 -4.12 30.12 37.62
C PHE A 63 -4.69 28.85 38.28
N GLN A 64 -3.89 27.79 38.39
CA GLN A 64 -4.29 26.57 39.10
C GLN A 64 -4.49 26.82 40.60
N LEU A 65 -3.60 27.59 41.25
CA LEU A 65 -3.74 27.95 42.66
C LEU A 65 -4.97 28.84 42.90
N TYR A 66 -5.22 29.82 42.02
CA TYR A 66 -6.43 30.64 42.06
C TYR A 66 -7.71 29.81 41.95
N SER A 67 -7.77 28.91 40.96
CA SER A 67 -8.94 28.05 40.74
C SER A 67 -9.21 27.12 41.94
N ARG A 68 -8.15 26.63 42.58
CA ARG A 68 -8.24 25.81 43.81
C ARG A 68 -8.77 26.64 44.99
N LEU A 69 -8.20 27.81 45.24
CA LEU A 69 -8.65 28.71 46.31
C LEU A 69 -10.11 29.14 46.11
N LYS A 70 -10.53 29.42 44.87
CA LYS A 70 -11.93 29.70 44.53
C LYS A 70 -12.86 28.52 44.83
N SER A 71 -12.42 27.31 44.49
CA SER A 71 -13.19 26.08 44.76
C SER A 71 -13.34 25.84 46.27
N ILE A 72 -12.30 26.14 47.06
CA ILE A 72 -12.35 26.05 48.53
C ILE A 72 -13.31 27.12 49.10
N ARG A 73 -13.24 28.36 48.62
CA ARG A 73 -14.15 29.44 49.05
C ARG A 73 -15.62 29.17 48.70
N SER A 74 -15.90 28.38 47.67
CA SER A 74 -17.28 28.05 47.28
C SER A 74 -17.97 26.98 48.15
N ASP A 75 -17.22 26.24 48.96
CA ASP A 75 -17.72 25.07 49.68
C ASP A 75 -17.57 25.23 51.19
N ILE A 76 -18.70 25.39 51.89
CA ILE A 76 -18.76 25.81 53.31
C ILE A 76 -18.16 24.74 54.23
N GLU A 77 -18.36 23.46 53.94
CA GLU A 77 -17.81 22.34 54.74
C GLU A 77 -16.28 22.27 54.65
N LYS A 78 -15.71 22.67 53.51
CA LYS A 78 -14.25 22.74 53.31
C LYS A 78 -13.65 23.98 53.97
N MET A 79 -14.38 25.08 54.02
CA MET A 79 -13.94 26.28 54.74
C MET A 79 -13.82 26.02 56.25
N GLN A 80 -14.82 25.36 56.85
CA GLN A 80 -14.81 25.05 58.28
C GLN A 80 -13.69 24.09 58.69
N SER A 81 -13.32 23.13 57.83
CA SER A 81 -12.22 22.20 58.12
C SER A 81 -10.83 22.81 57.92
N LEU A 82 -10.73 23.88 57.13
CA LEU A 82 -9.47 24.57 56.83
C LEU A 82 -9.26 25.86 57.65
N GLU A 83 -10.22 26.23 58.49
CA GLU A 83 -10.17 27.43 59.35
C GLU A 83 -8.98 27.39 60.32
N GLU A 84 -8.64 26.22 60.86
CA GLU A 84 -7.45 26.02 61.71
C GLU A 84 -6.11 26.17 60.97
N GLN A 85 -6.12 26.08 59.63
CA GLN A 85 -4.93 26.16 58.77
C GLN A 85 -4.80 27.51 58.05
N ASP A 86 -5.76 28.42 58.23
CA ASP A 86 -5.77 29.75 57.63
C ASP A 86 -4.95 30.75 58.46
N ILE A 87 -3.64 30.70 58.27
CA ILE A 87 -2.67 31.59 58.94
C ILE A 87 -2.80 33.04 58.44
N HIS A 88 -3.33 33.24 57.24
CA HIS A 88 -3.31 34.52 56.52
C HIS A 88 -4.69 35.18 56.35
N GLY A 89 -5.76 34.57 56.87
CA GLY A 89 -7.12 35.10 56.79
C GLY A 89 -7.69 35.09 55.37
N LEU A 90 -7.25 34.15 54.53
CA LEU A 90 -7.61 34.04 53.11
C LEU A 90 -9.03 33.49 52.89
N LEU A 91 -9.62 32.86 53.91
CA LEU A 91 -10.97 32.26 53.86
C LEU A 91 -12.06 33.23 54.33
N ASN A 92 -11.70 34.26 55.10
CA ASN A 92 -12.65 35.28 55.55
C ASN A 92 -12.84 36.35 54.49
N PHE A 93 -13.62 36.01 53.45
CA PHE A 93 -14.08 36.98 52.48
C PHE A 93 -15.28 37.71 53.09
N GLU A 94 -15.09 38.94 53.57
CA GLU A 94 -16.23 39.86 53.73
C GLU A 94 -16.83 40.04 52.33
N ALA A 95 -18.00 39.44 52.11
CA ALA A 95 -18.75 39.64 50.89
C ALA A 95 -18.99 41.14 50.74
N LYS A 96 -18.29 41.79 49.80
CA LYS A 96 -18.59 43.18 49.44
C LYS A 96 -20.06 43.25 49.07
N GLU A 97 -20.84 43.99 49.86
CA GLU A 97 -22.22 44.31 49.52
C GLU A 97 -22.22 45.08 48.20
N ILE A 98 -22.74 44.45 47.15
CA ILE A 98 -22.90 45.07 45.84
C ILE A 98 -24.07 46.05 45.95
N ASN A 99 -23.74 47.32 46.19
CA ASN A 99 -24.75 48.35 46.42
C ASN A 99 -25.20 49.05 45.14
N SER A 100 -24.47 48.87 44.03
CA SER A 100 -24.81 49.47 42.73
C SER A 100 -24.41 48.61 41.54
N ILE A 101 -25.04 48.88 40.39
CA ILE A 101 -24.71 48.27 39.10
C ILE A 101 -23.28 48.66 38.64
N ASP A 102 -22.81 49.85 39.02
CA ASP A 102 -21.47 50.33 38.67
C ASP A 102 -20.36 49.55 39.39
N ASP A 103 -20.63 48.95 40.55
CA ASP A 103 -19.69 48.06 41.24
C ASP A 103 -19.49 46.73 40.49
N ILE A 104 -20.48 46.31 39.70
CA ILE A 104 -20.42 45.09 38.88
C ILE A 104 -19.58 45.34 37.61
N PHE A 105 -19.69 46.53 37.02
CA PHE A 105 -18.97 46.89 35.79
C PHE A 105 -17.49 47.23 36.02
N ASN A 106 -17.12 47.70 37.22
CA ASN A 106 -15.73 48.04 37.53
C ASN A 106 -14.87 46.83 37.97
N ASP A 107 -15.49 45.70 38.32
CA ASP A 107 -14.80 44.47 38.74
C ASP A 107 -14.57 43.52 37.54
N ASP A 108 -14.08 44.07 36.42
CA ASP A 108 -13.76 43.30 35.20
C ASP A 108 -12.44 42.53 35.36
N THR A 109 -12.36 41.73 36.41
CA THR A 109 -11.20 40.90 36.76
C THR A 109 -10.89 39.84 35.68
N PHE A 110 -11.82 39.61 34.75
CA PHE A 110 -11.70 38.63 33.68
C PHE A 110 -11.59 39.23 32.28
N ASP A 111 -11.48 40.56 32.15
CA ASP A 111 -11.36 41.26 30.86
C ASP A 111 -12.45 40.82 29.87
N LEU A 112 -13.65 40.58 30.42
CA LEU A 112 -14.76 39.88 29.77
C LEU A 112 -15.75 40.89 29.15
N LEU A 113 -15.58 42.17 29.46
CA LEU A 113 -16.42 43.27 28.98
C LEU A 113 -15.74 44.10 27.89
N ASP A 114 -14.51 43.77 27.49
CA ASP A 114 -13.81 44.44 26.40
C ASP A 114 -14.23 43.87 25.02
N ASP A 115 -14.18 44.72 24.00
CA ASP A 115 -14.88 44.60 22.71
C ASP A 115 -14.64 43.23 22.01
N ASP A 116 -15.73 42.55 21.58
CA ASP A 116 -15.80 41.21 20.93
C ASP A 116 -15.02 41.08 19.58
N SER A 117 -14.15 42.04 19.28
CA SER A 117 -13.30 42.11 18.08
C SER A 117 -12.44 40.85 17.89
N ASP A 118 -12.00 40.24 19.00
CA ASP A 118 -11.08 39.10 19.01
C ASP A 118 -11.79 37.72 18.96
N LEU A 119 -13.12 37.66 19.08
CA LEU A 119 -13.88 36.40 19.11
C LEU A 119 -13.72 35.58 17.81
N PHE A 120 -13.44 36.27 16.69
CA PHE A 120 -13.22 35.66 15.38
C PHE A 120 -11.73 35.44 15.05
N GLU A 121 -10.80 35.89 15.91
CA GLU A 121 -9.36 35.73 15.69
C GLU A 121 -8.82 34.48 16.41
N PHE A 122 -8.63 33.41 15.65
CA PHE A 122 -8.01 32.17 16.14
C PHE A 122 -6.50 32.36 16.39
N LYS A 123 -6.11 32.83 17.58
CA LYS A 123 -4.70 33.11 17.97
C LYS A 123 -3.87 31.86 18.30
N HIS A 124 -4.50 30.75 18.72
CA HIS A 124 -3.80 29.57 19.28
C HIS A 124 -4.02 28.25 18.55
N THR A 125 -4.79 28.23 17.47
CA THR A 125 -4.94 27.06 16.58
C THR A 125 -3.99 27.21 15.39
N PRO A 126 -3.42 26.11 14.86
CA PRO A 126 -2.66 26.19 13.62
C PRO A 126 -3.58 26.77 12.55
N LYS A 127 -3.26 27.99 12.07
CA LYS A 127 -3.94 28.60 10.93
C LYS A 127 -3.99 27.53 9.85
N ASP A 128 -5.19 27.25 9.33
CA ASP A 128 -5.32 26.46 8.12
C ASP A 128 -4.31 27.04 7.14
N TYR A 129 -3.24 26.29 6.85
CA TYR A 129 -2.31 26.68 5.81
C TYR A 129 -3.19 27.09 4.63
N GLU A 130 -3.08 28.33 4.20
CA GLU A 130 -3.67 28.79 2.95
C GLU A 130 -3.22 27.77 1.92
N ARG A 131 -4.09 26.81 1.62
CA ARG A 131 -3.90 25.92 0.48
C ARG A 131 -3.68 26.90 -0.64
N ALA A 132 -2.51 26.81 -1.28
CA ALA A 132 -2.20 27.64 -2.43
C ALA A 132 -3.48 27.73 -3.28
N PRO A 133 -3.98 28.94 -3.57
CA PRO A 133 -5.23 29.10 -4.28
C PRO A 133 -5.19 28.19 -5.50
N SER A 134 -6.16 27.27 -5.60
CA SER A 134 -6.16 26.32 -6.70
C SER A 134 -6.40 27.12 -7.98
N ASP A 135 -5.34 27.42 -8.74
CA ASP A 135 -5.40 28.25 -9.95
C ASP A 135 -6.41 27.72 -10.97
N PHE A 136 -6.75 26.42 -10.93
CA PHE A 136 -7.72 25.84 -11.84
C PHE A 136 -8.44 24.62 -11.23
N VAL A 137 -9.69 24.81 -10.79
CA VAL A 137 -10.59 23.68 -10.53
C VAL A 137 -11.05 23.13 -11.88
N ALA A 138 -10.67 21.89 -12.20
CA ALA A 138 -11.07 21.23 -13.44
C ALA A 138 -12.59 21.05 -13.50
N ARG A 139 -13.29 22.01 -14.11
CA ARG A 139 -14.72 21.91 -14.42
C ARG A 139 -14.86 21.21 -15.77
N ARG A 140 -15.85 20.32 -15.89
CA ARG A 140 -16.20 19.67 -17.16
C ARG A 140 -16.63 20.75 -18.16
N LYS A 141 -16.03 20.75 -19.34
CA LYS A 141 -16.36 21.63 -20.47
C LYS A 141 -16.96 20.80 -21.61
N PRO A 142 -17.87 21.34 -22.42
CA PRO A 142 -18.33 20.65 -23.62
C PRO A 142 -17.15 20.44 -24.59
N CYS A 143 -16.99 19.22 -25.09
CA CYS A 143 -15.93 18.86 -26.02
C CYS A 143 -16.33 19.23 -27.47
N LYS A 144 -15.44 19.92 -28.19
CA LYS A 144 -15.69 20.35 -29.58
C LYS A 144 -15.45 19.26 -30.62
N ASP A 145 -14.62 18.28 -30.31
CA ASP A 145 -14.20 17.20 -31.23
C ASP A 145 -14.87 15.85 -30.92
N PHE A 146 -16.03 15.87 -30.26
CA PHE A 146 -16.65 14.65 -29.72
C PHE A 146 -17.03 13.61 -30.79
N ASP A 147 -17.37 14.06 -32.01
CA ASP A 147 -17.75 13.18 -33.13
C ASP A 147 -16.70 12.09 -33.43
N LYS A 148 -15.42 12.39 -33.20
CA LYS A 148 -14.31 11.43 -33.40
C LYS A 148 -14.30 10.32 -32.35
N TYR A 149 -14.72 10.63 -31.12
CA TYR A 149 -14.68 9.70 -29.99
C TYR A 149 -16.01 8.98 -29.78
N GLU A 150 -17.12 9.53 -30.29
CA GLU A 150 -18.45 8.93 -30.16
C GLU A 150 -18.49 7.49 -30.72
N MET A 151 -17.87 7.27 -31.89
CA MET A 151 -17.77 5.94 -32.50
C MET A 151 -17.00 4.96 -31.61
N LEU A 152 -15.91 5.41 -30.98
CA LEU A 152 -15.11 4.59 -30.07
C LEU A 152 -15.90 4.19 -28.83
N PHE A 153 -16.67 5.09 -28.23
CA PHE A 153 -17.49 4.77 -27.06
C PHE A 153 -18.60 3.77 -27.40
N LYS A 154 -19.25 3.92 -28.56
CA LYS A 154 -20.28 2.99 -29.05
C LYS A 154 -19.72 1.58 -29.26
N ASP A 155 -18.55 1.45 -29.86
CA ASP A 155 -17.89 0.15 -30.05
C ASP A 155 -17.56 -0.51 -28.71
N ILE A 156 -17.13 0.27 -27.72
CA ILE A 156 -16.77 -0.24 -26.40
C ILE A 156 -18.00 -0.69 -25.62
N GLN A 157 -19.10 0.05 -25.72
CA GLN A 157 -20.36 -0.34 -25.11
C GLN A 157 -20.88 -1.64 -25.72
N LYS A 158 -20.74 -1.81 -27.05
CA LYS A 158 -21.05 -3.07 -27.73
C LYS A 158 -20.14 -4.21 -27.25
N ASP A 159 -18.83 -3.98 -27.18
CA ASP A 159 -17.85 -4.97 -26.70
C ASP A 159 -18.10 -5.39 -25.22
N LEU A 160 -18.56 -4.46 -24.38
CA LEU A 160 -18.97 -4.72 -22.99
C LEU A 160 -20.26 -5.55 -22.93
N GLY A 161 -21.23 -5.26 -23.83
CA GLY A 161 -22.46 -6.03 -23.96
C GLY A 161 -22.23 -7.46 -24.45
N ASP A 162 -21.30 -7.63 -25.40
CA ASP A 162 -20.90 -8.93 -25.95
C ASP A 162 -19.96 -9.73 -25.01
N GLY A 163 -19.57 -9.15 -23.87
CA GLY A 163 -18.71 -9.80 -22.87
C GLY A 163 -17.24 -9.93 -23.26
N LYS A 164 -16.81 -9.32 -24.37
CA LYS A 164 -15.41 -9.29 -24.84
C LYS A 164 -14.52 -8.43 -23.94
N ARG A 165 -15.11 -7.47 -23.23
CA ARG A 165 -14.44 -6.64 -22.23
C ARG A 165 -15.09 -6.84 -20.86
N LYS A 166 -14.28 -6.77 -19.81
CA LYS A 166 -14.71 -6.86 -18.41
C LYS A 166 -14.37 -5.58 -17.67
N LEU A 167 -15.19 -5.26 -16.68
CA LEU A 167 -14.93 -4.17 -15.75
C LEU A 167 -14.18 -4.73 -14.54
N VAL A 168 -12.97 -4.22 -14.31
CA VAL A 168 -12.11 -4.63 -13.18
C VAL A 168 -11.92 -3.45 -12.24
N ASP A 169 -11.69 -3.73 -10.96
CA ASP A 169 -11.43 -2.70 -9.97
C ASP A 169 -10.15 -1.92 -10.28
N PHE A 170 -10.20 -0.61 -10.01
CA PHE A 170 -9.11 0.30 -10.32
C PHE A 170 -7.90 0.11 -9.38
N LYS A 171 -6.70 0.17 -9.97
CA LYS A 171 -5.39 0.23 -9.28
C LYS A 171 -4.56 1.33 -9.93
N GLU A 172 -3.73 2.03 -9.16
CA GLU A 172 -2.92 3.17 -9.65
C GLU A 172 -2.04 2.80 -10.85
N ASP A 173 -1.49 1.59 -10.86
CA ASP A 173 -0.66 1.06 -11.96
C ASP A 173 -1.43 0.83 -13.28
N ASN A 174 -2.77 0.85 -13.22
CA ASN A 174 -3.64 0.65 -14.37
C ASN A 174 -4.05 1.96 -15.04
N LEU A 175 -3.63 3.13 -14.52
CA LEU A 175 -3.92 4.42 -15.14
C LEU A 175 -2.93 4.69 -16.28
N ARG A 176 -3.39 4.58 -17.53
CA ARG A 176 -2.57 4.68 -18.74
C ARG A 176 -3.24 5.57 -19.77
N GLU A 177 -2.43 6.15 -20.65
CA GLU A 177 -2.89 6.87 -21.83
C GLU A 177 -3.58 5.93 -22.81
N GLY A 178 -4.67 6.39 -23.42
CA GLY A 178 -5.47 5.66 -24.40
C GLY A 178 -6.43 4.64 -23.81
N ASP A 179 -6.40 4.38 -22.50
CA ASP A 179 -7.28 3.41 -21.84
C ASP A 179 -8.63 4.02 -21.45
N PHE A 180 -9.62 3.12 -21.31
CA PHE A 180 -11.00 3.46 -20.97
C PHE A 180 -11.33 3.07 -19.53
N TYR A 181 -12.07 3.94 -18.86
CA TYR A 181 -12.50 3.78 -17.49
C TYR A 181 -13.98 4.10 -17.37
N VAL A 182 -14.64 3.56 -16.36
CA VAL A 182 -16.02 3.90 -16.01
C VAL A 182 -15.98 4.66 -14.70
N HIS A 183 -16.54 5.85 -14.65
CA HIS A 183 -16.69 6.63 -13.43
C HIS A 183 -18.17 6.97 -13.21
N ASN A 184 -18.74 6.55 -12.07
CA ASN A 184 -20.16 6.74 -11.75
C ASN A 184 -21.11 6.29 -12.88
N GLY A 185 -20.77 5.21 -13.58
CA GLY A 185 -21.58 4.67 -14.69
C GLY A 185 -21.41 5.39 -16.03
N VAL A 186 -20.54 6.38 -16.13
CA VAL A 186 -20.22 7.07 -17.39
C VAL A 186 -18.85 6.61 -17.89
N LEU A 187 -18.74 6.24 -19.16
CA LEU A 187 -17.45 5.91 -19.78
C LEU A 187 -16.57 7.17 -19.93
N MET A 188 -15.29 6.99 -19.68
CA MET A 188 -14.25 8.01 -19.71
C MET A 188 -13.02 7.46 -20.43
N LEU A 189 -12.58 8.17 -21.46
CA LEU A 189 -11.31 7.94 -22.15
C LEU A 189 -10.25 8.86 -21.56
N LEU A 190 -9.10 8.29 -21.20
CA LEU A 190 -7.93 9.08 -20.86
C LEU A 190 -7.09 9.24 -22.13
N GLU A 191 -7.10 10.43 -22.74
CA GLU A 191 -6.44 10.64 -24.02
C GLU A 191 -4.94 10.89 -23.88
N ASN A 192 -4.54 11.76 -22.93
CA ASN A 192 -3.15 12.19 -22.79
C ASN A 192 -2.83 12.50 -21.32
N ILE A 193 -1.65 12.11 -20.85
CA ILE A 193 -1.07 12.45 -19.55
C ILE A 193 0.16 13.33 -19.78
N ASN A 194 0.03 14.63 -19.55
CA ASN A 194 1.20 15.50 -19.49
C ASN A 194 1.80 15.42 -18.08
N LEU A 195 2.80 14.53 -17.90
CA LEU A 195 3.58 14.43 -16.68
C LEU A 195 4.61 15.57 -16.62
N THR A 196 4.37 16.55 -15.77
CA THR A 196 5.29 17.67 -15.52
C THR A 196 6.00 17.41 -14.19
N GLN A 197 7.24 16.92 -14.28
CA GLN A 197 8.22 16.68 -13.22
C GLN A 197 7.95 15.51 -12.24
N GLU A 198 8.99 14.70 -12.06
CA GLU A 198 9.14 13.74 -10.96
C GLU A 198 9.85 14.46 -9.80
N GLU A 199 9.12 15.23 -9.00
CA GLU A 199 9.73 15.88 -7.84
C GLU A 199 10.05 14.83 -6.76
N THR A 200 11.34 14.61 -6.54
CA THR A 200 11.86 13.79 -5.44
C THR A 200 12.02 14.69 -4.23
N TYR A 201 11.20 14.51 -3.19
CA TYR A 201 11.47 15.13 -1.89
C TYR A 201 12.63 14.43 -1.18
N VAL A 202 13.40 15.21 -0.43
CA VAL A 202 14.68 14.87 0.23
C VAL A 202 14.56 13.81 1.34
N GLU A 203 13.36 13.30 1.64
CA GLU A 203 13.18 12.21 2.61
C GLU A 203 12.37 11.05 2.03
N GLY A 204 13.07 10.08 1.42
CA GLY A 204 12.68 8.67 1.42
C GLY A 204 11.53 8.22 0.50
N LYS A 205 11.91 7.59 -0.62
CA LYS A 205 11.20 6.46 -1.27
C LYS A 205 9.79 6.69 -1.88
N ARG A 206 9.36 7.90 -2.24
CA ARG A 206 8.14 8.06 -3.07
C ARG A 206 8.37 9.02 -4.23
N LEU A 207 8.52 8.43 -5.43
CA LEU A 207 8.51 9.16 -6.69
C LEU A 207 7.11 9.73 -6.90
N ARG A 208 6.97 11.06 -6.89
CA ARG A 208 5.68 11.72 -7.09
C ARG A 208 5.52 12.04 -8.57
N LYS A 209 4.66 11.29 -9.26
CA LYS A 209 4.17 11.67 -10.59
C LYS A 209 3.16 12.80 -10.43
N ASP A 210 3.48 13.98 -10.94
CA ASP A 210 2.54 15.08 -11.08
C ASP A 210 2.33 15.41 -12.56
N GLY A 211 1.11 15.80 -12.91
CA GLY A 211 0.73 15.97 -14.30
C GLY A 211 -0.74 16.24 -14.54
N ARG A 212 -1.06 16.87 -15.67
CA ARG A 212 -2.43 17.12 -16.11
C ARG A 212 -2.87 16.06 -17.09
N THR A 213 -4.07 15.54 -16.91
CA THR A 213 -4.69 14.57 -17.82
C THR A 213 -5.78 15.24 -18.65
N ARG A 214 -5.91 14.84 -19.91
CA ARG A 214 -7.09 15.14 -20.73
C ARG A 214 -8.02 13.94 -20.71
N CYS A 215 -9.15 14.08 -20.04
CA CYS A 215 -10.17 13.04 -19.93
C CYS A 215 -11.40 13.44 -20.73
N ILE A 216 -11.85 12.56 -21.62
CA ILE A 216 -13.04 12.74 -22.45
C ILE A 216 -14.11 11.79 -21.93
N PHE A 217 -15.32 12.29 -21.72
CA PHE A 217 -16.46 11.51 -21.23
C PHE A 217 -17.44 11.22 -22.35
N GLU A 218 -18.11 10.07 -22.25
CA GLU A 218 -19.17 9.62 -23.16
C GLU A 218 -20.32 10.61 -23.30
N ASN A 219 -20.58 11.44 -22.28
CA ASN A 219 -21.62 12.47 -22.32
C ASN A 219 -21.22 13.75 -23.10
N GLY A 220 -20.16 13.70 -23.91
CA GLY A 220 -19.71 14.85 -24.71
C GLY A 220 -18.94 15.92 -23.94
N THR A 221 -18.48 15.62 -22.71
CA THR A 221 -17.70 16.57 -21.91
C THR A 221 -16.24 16.18 -21.81
N GLU A 222 -15.35 17.17 -21.71
CA GLU A 222 -13.94 16.98 -21.44
C GLU A 222 -13.54 17.66 -20.12
N SER A 223 -12.54 17.09 -19.45
CA SER A 223 -11.97 17.63 -18.22
C SER A 223 -10.45 17.52 -18.24
N ASN A 224 -9.78 18.59 -17.85
CA ASN A 224 -8.32 18.68 -17.73
C ASN A 224 -7.89 18.52 -16.25
N MET A 225 -8.22 17.38 -15.64
CA MET A 225 -7.96 17.14 -14.22
C MET A 225 -6.49 16.80 -13.94
N LEU A 226 -6.06 16.92 -12.69
CA LEU A 226 -4.74 16.42 -12.28
C LEU A 226 -4.76 14.88 -12.25
N TYR A 227 -3.63 14.25 -12.56
CA TYR A 227 -3.46 12.79 -12.58
C TYR A 227 -3.95 12.14 -11.28
N ARG A 228 -3.59 12.71 -10.13
CA ARG A 228 -4.03 12.23 -8.82
C ARG A 228 -5.52 12.43 -8.56
N SER A 229 -6.08 13.52 -9.07
CA SER A 229 -7.52 13.73 -8.98
C SER A 229 -8.25 12.67 -9.82
N ALA A 230 -7.76 12.36 -11.02
CA ALA A 230 -8.29 11.26 -11.84
C ALA A 230 -8.20 9.92 -11.11
N ALA A 231 -7.03 9.58 -10.57
CA ALA A 231 -6.83 8.36 -9.80
C ALA A 231 -7.76 8.29 -8.57
N LYS A 232 -7.90 9.37 -7.81
CA LYS A 232 -8.78 9.43 -6.62
C LYS A 232 -10.26 9.26 -6.99
N ILE A 233 -10.69 9.87 -8.08
CA ILE A 233 -12.05 9.74 -8.63
C ILE A 233 -12.32 8.28 -9.02
N LEU A 234 -11.32 7.62 -9.62
CA LEU A 234 -11.40 6.20 -9.99
C LEU A 234 -11.31 5.25 -8.79
N TYR A 235 -10.58 5.61 -7.74
CA TYR A 235 -10.56 4.85 -6.50
C TYR A 235 -11.90 4.89 -5.75
N ALA A 236 -12.60 6.04 -5.79
CA ALA A 236 -13.86 6.18 -5.09
C ALA A 236 -14.96 5.32 -5.71
N ASN A 237 -15.18 5.44 -7.03
CA ASN A 237 -16.27 4.79 -7.76
C ASN A 237 -15.90 4.55 -9.24
N GLY A 238 -14.67 4.09 -9.48
CA GLY A 238 -14.16 3.82 -10.81
C GLY A 238 -13.93 2.34 -11.09
N LYS A 239 -14.17 1.94 -12.34
CA LYS A 239 -13.76 0.64 -12.87
C LYS A 239 -12.90 0.84 -14.10
N VAL A 240 -11.93 -0.06 -14.31
CA VAL A 240 -11.12 -0.11 -15.52
C VAL A 240 -11.85 -0.98 -16.53
N VAL A 241 -11.97 -0.50 -17.77
CA VAL A 241 -12.40 -1.33 -18.89
C VAL A 241 -11.17 -2.08 -19.37
N THR A 242 -11.17 -3.42 -19.26
CA THR A 242 -10.06 -4.20 -19.80
C THR A 242 -9.92 -3.94 -21.30
N GLN A 243 -8.68 -3.91 -21.78
CA GLN A 243 -8.41 -3.87 -23.20
C GLN A 243 -9.06 -5.08 -23.89
N ASN A 244 -9.57 -4.87 -25.11
CA ASN A 244 -10.16 -5.95 -25.89
C ASN A 244 -9.05 -6.97 -26.20
N MET A 245 -9.20 -8.21 -25.72
CA MET A 245 -8.19 -9.25 -25.92
C MET A 245 -7.90 -9.50 -27.40
N ASP A 246 -8.91 -9.30 -28.27
CA ASP A 246 -8.78 -9.45 -29.72
C ASP A 246 -7.86 -8.36 -30.32
N LYS A 247 -8.00 -7.09 -29.91
CA LYS A 247 -7.18 -5.96 -30.42
C LYS A 247 -5.77 -5.89 -29.82
N VAL A 248 -5.60 -6.33 -28.58
CA VAL A 248 -4.26 -6.47 -27.98
C VAL A 248 -3.48 -7.55 -28.72
N ASN A 249 -4.16 -8.63 -29.12
CA ASN A 249 -3.56 -9.67 -29.93
C ASN A 249 -3.33 -9.20 -31.38
N GLU A 250 -4.22 -8.44 -32.03
CA GLU A 250 -3.93 -7.88 -33.36
C GLU A 250 -2.66 -7.03 -33.38
N ASN A 251 -2.47 -6.13 -32.40
CA ASN A 251 -1.21 -5.37 -32.26
C ASN A 251 0.01 -6.26 -31.90
N PHE A 252 -0.21 -7.38 -31.21
CA PHE A 252 0.81 -8.38 -30.93
C PHE A 252 1.17 -9.18 -32.20
N ILE A 253 0.18 -9.45 -33.06
CA ILE A 253 0.26 -10.18 -34.33
C ILE A 253 0.87 -9.31 -35.42
N GLU A 254 0.59 -8.00 -35.50
CA GLU A 254 1.25 -7.08 -36.45
C GLU A 254 2.76 -6.98 -36.18
N ARG A 255 3.19 -6.98 -34.91
CA ARG A 255 4.61 -7.09 -34.54
C ARG A 255 5.22 -8.46 -34.83
N PHE A 256 4.37 -9.49 -34.91
CA PHE A 256 4.77 -10.86 -35.19
C PHE A 256 4.95 -11.12 -36.71
N SER A 257 4.13 -10.48 -37.54
CA SER A 257 3.96 -10.85 -38.96
C SER A 257 4.92 -10.16 -39.92
N ASN A 258 5.64 -9.12 -39.47
CA ASN A 258 6.56 -8.35 -40.29
C ASN A 258 8.00 -8.55 -39.81
N ILE A 259 8.57 -9.73 -40.10
CA ILE A 259 10.01 -9.96 -39.93
C ILE A 259 10.72 -9.21 -41.07
N THR A 260 11.52 -8.20 -40.74
CA THR A 260 12.42 -7.51 -41.68
C THR A 260 13.88 -7.78 -41.31
N ASP A 261 14.81 -7.69 -42.27
CA ASP A 261 16.24 -7.94 -42.03
C ASP A 261 16.90 -6.94 -41.04
N GLU A 262 16.16 -5.95 -40.54
CA GLU A 262 16.57 -4.98 -39.52
C GLU A 262 16.22 -5.42 -38.07
N ASP A 263 15.58 -6.58 -37.88
CA ASP A 263 15.08 -7.02 -36.58
C ASP A 263 16.17 -7.52 -35.62
N ALA A 264 16.09 -7.06 -34.36
CA ALA A 264 16.99 -7.51 -33.31
C ALA A 264 16.72 -8.97 -32.92
N ALA A 265 17.74 -9.83 -33.05
CA ALA A 265 17.70 -11.21 -32.56
C ALA A 265 17.49 -11.21 -31.05
N ALA A 266 16.32 -11.66 -30.61
CA ALA A 266 15.93 -11.61 -29.19
C ALA A 266 16.36 -12.88 -28.41
N GLY A 267 16.60 -13.98 -29.13
CA GLY A 267 17.12 -15.22 -28.57
C GLY A 267 16.73 -16.46 -29.37
N TYR A 268 16.93 -17.62 -28.76
CA TYR A 268 16.70 -18.95 -29.30
C TYR A 268 15.77 -19.71 -28.38
N ILE A 269 14.82 -20.43 -28.96
CA ILE A 269 14.02 -21.45 -28.29
C ILE A 269 14.48 -22.80 -28.81
N TYR A 270 14.75 -23.73 -27.91
CA TYR A 270 15.32 -25.01 -28.27
C TYR A 270 14.58 -26.17 -27.62
N VAL A 271 14.54 -27.28 -28.34
CA VAL A 271 13.97 -28.55 -27.89
C VAL A 271 15.06 -29.60 -27.86
N LEU A 272 15.29 -30.16 -26.68
CA LEU A 272 16.33 -31.15 -26.46
C LEU A 272 15.73 -32.49 -26.07
N ARG A 273 16.47 -33.55 -26.41
CA ARG A 273 16.21 -34.90 -25.92
C ARG A 273 17.37 -35.39 -25.07
N SER A 274 17.05 -35.99 -23.94
CA SER A 274 18.05 -36.63 -23.07
C SER A 274 18.66 -37.85 -23.76
N LYS A 275 19.97 -38.04 -23.60
CA LYS A 275 20.68 -39.30 -23.89
C LYS A 275 21.10 -40.01 -22.60
N SER A 276 20.35 -39.82 -21.51
CA SER A 276 20.61 -40.55 -20.26
C SER A 276 20.53 -42.06 -20.48
N LYS A 277 21.32 -42.79 -19.69
CA LYS A 277 21.34 -44.26 -19.66
C LYS A 277 20.36 -44.84 -18.63
N ASP A 278 19.65 -44.00 -17.89
CA ASP A 278 18.68 -44.46 -16.90
C ASP A 278 17.45 -45.07 -17.58
N GLU A 279 17.11 -46.31 -17.20
CA GLU A 279 15.95 -47.05 -17.72
C GLU A 279 14.64 -46.25 -17.57
N ARG A 280 14.49 -45.52 -16.46
CA ARG A 280 13.31 -44.66 -16.17
C ARG A 280 13.11 -43.52 -17.16
N ILE A 281 14.17 -43.06 -17.82
CA ILE A 281 14.12 -41.96 -18.79
C ILE A 281 14.02 -42.54 -20.21
N ILE A 282 14.61 -43.70 -20.45
CA ILE A 282 14.60 -44.40 -21.74
C ILE A 282 13.20 -44.95 -22.04
N GLU A 283 12.48 -45.47 -21.05
CA GLU A 283 11.12 -46.00 -21.23
C GLU A 283 10.07 -44.93 -21.56
N ILE A 284 10.39 -43.64 -21.36
CA ILE A 284 9.47 -42.54 -21.63
C ILE A 284 9.65 -42.06 -23.06
N ASP A 285 8.71 -42.44 -23.93
CA ASP A 285 8.62 -41.92 -25.28
C ASP A 285 8.21 -40.44 -25.29
N ASN A 286 8.69 -39.70 -26.31
CA ASN A 286 8.37 -38.28 -26.53
C ASN A 286 8.75 -37.33 -25.38
N LEU A 287 9.81 -37.66 -24.64
CA LEU A 287 10.34 -36.80 -23.59
C LEU A 287 11.26 -35.72 -24.17
N TYR A 288 10.84 -34.46 -24.05
CA TYR A 288 11.61 -33.32 -24.52
C TYR A 288 11.75 -32.23 -23.47
N LYS A 289 12.91 -31.57 -23.48
CA LYS A 289 13.17 -30.36 -22.71
C LYS A 289 12.96 -29.15 -23.59
N ILE A 290 12.11 -28.23 -23.16
CA ILE A 290 11.86 -26.96 -23.85
C ILE A 290 12.49 -25.85 -23.00
N GLY A 291 13.41 -25.09 -23.60
CA GLY A 291 14.05 -23.97 -22.93
C GLY A 291 14.42 -22.84 -23.88
N TYR A 292 14.80 -21.70 -23.30
CA TYR A 292 15.28 -20.55 -24.05
C TYR A 292 16.75 -20.22 -23.75
N SER A 293 17.40 -19.56 -24.70
CA SER A 293 18.73 -18.99 -24.53
C SER A 293 18.85 -17.68 -25.29
N LYS A 294 19.60 -16.72 -24.74
CA LYS A 294 20.01 -15.52 -25.48
C LYS A 294 21.25 -15.77 -26.34
N VAL A 295 22.08 -16.73 -25.91
CA VAL A 295 23.31 -17.15 -26.60
C VAL A 295 22.99 -18.36 -27.47
N GLU A 296 23.87 -18.71 -28.40
CA GLU A 296 23.71 -19.91 -29.22
C GLU A 296 23.48 -21.17 -28.36
N VAL A 297 22.57 -22.03 -28.85
CA VAL A 297 22.09 -23.21 -28.13
C VAL A 297 23.23 -24.18 -27.83
N GLU A 298 24.21 -24.28 -28.74
CA GLU A 298 25.38 -25.14 -28.56
C GLU A 298 26.22 -24.71 -27.36
N GLU A 299 26.42 -23.41 -27.16
CA GLU A 299 27.18 -22.89 -26.02
C GLU A 299 26.46 -23.10 -24.69
N ARG A 300 25.12 -22.98 -24.70
CA ARG A 300 24.29 -23.19 -23.50
C ARG A 300 24.36 -24.64 -23.00
N ILE A 301 24.55 -25.60 -23.91
CA ILE A 301 24.47 -27.05 -23.65
C ILE A 301 25.84 -27.67 -23.32
N LYS A 302 26.97 -26.96 -23.54
CA LYS A 302 28.33 -27.46 -23.26
C LYS A 302 28.49 -28.08 -21.85
N ASN A 303 27.75 -27.58 -20.86
CA ASN A 303 27.80 -28.06 -19.46
C ASN A 303 26.58 -28.91 -19.03
N ALA A 304 25.77 -29.40 -19.97
CA ALA A 304 24.55 -30.16 -19.65
C ALA A 304 24.80 -31.42 -18.80
N GLU A 305 25.92 -32.12 -19.02
CA GLU A 305 26.26 -33.32 -18.25
C GLU A 305 26.42 -33.08 -16.75
N LYS A 306 26.80 -31.86 -16.35
CA LYS A 306 27.03 -31.51 -14.94
C LYS A 306 25.87 -30.76 -14.29
N ASP A 307 24.86 -30.41 -15.08
CA ASP A 307 23.77 -29.55 -14.63
C ASP A 307 22.52 -30.41 -14.33
N PRO A 308 21.99 -30.39 -13.10
CA PRO A 308 20.83 -31.19 -12.72
C PRO A 308 19.58 -30.86 -13.55
N THR A 309 19.52 -29.68 -14.16
CA THR A 309 18.42 -29.24 -15.04
C THR A 309 18.32 -30.08 -16.33
N TYR A 310 19.42 -30.71 -16.73
CA TYR A 310 19.53 -31.60 -17.90
C TYR A 310 19.63 -33.07 -17.52
N LEU A 311 19.18 -33.43 -16.32
CA LEU A 311 19.19 -34.81 -15.82
C LEU A 311 20.62 -35.38 -15.63
N MET A 312 21.63 -34.51 -15.49
CA MET A 312 23.05 -34.90 -15.37
C MET A 312 23.51 -35.82 -16.52
N ALA A 313 22.95 -35.59 -17.71
CA ALA A 313 23.16 -36.43 -18.88
C ALA A 313 23.46 -35.59 -20.12
N PRO A 314 24.16 -36.15 -21.12
CA PRO A 314 24.31 -35.49 -22.40
C PRO A 314 22.94 -35.34 -23.08
N VAL A 315 22.74 -34.23 -23.78
CA VAL A 315 21.48 -33.91 -24.47
C VAL A 315 21.72 -33.69 -25.95
N LYS A 316 20.73 -34.03 -26.78
CA LYS A 316 20.74 -33.83 -28.23
C LYS A 316 19.79 -32.70 -28.61
N ILE A 317 20.25 -31.76 -29.41
CA ILE A 317 19.39 -30.74 -30.04
C ILE A 317 18.57 -31.45 -31.13
N ILE A 318 17.25 -31.32 -31.06
CA ILE A 318 16.34 -31.80 -32.10
C ILE A 318 15.96 -30.64 -33.01
N THR A 319 15.42 -29.59 -32.40
CA THR A 319 14.99 -28.39 -33.12
C THR A 319 15.39 -27.15 -32.34
N SER A 320 15.73 -26.09 -33.06
CA SER A 320 15.93 -24.76 -32.52
C SER A 320 15.27 -23.73 -33.42
N TRP A 321 14.57 -22.78 -32.82
CA TRP A 321 13.96 -21.65 -33.51
C TRP A 321 14.65 -20.36 -33.07
N LYS A 322 14.98 -19.52 -34.05
CA LYS A 322 15.45 -18.15 -33.82
C LYS A 322 14.25 -17.25 -33.65
N CYS A 323 14.19 -16.54 -32.53
CA CYS A 323 13.12 -15.59 -32.24
C CYS A 323 13.57 -14.18 -32.62
N TYR A 324 12.81 -13.54 -33.51
CA TYR A 324 12.97 -12.14 -33.91
C TYR A 324 11.83 -11.30 -33.31
N ASN A 325 12.13 -10.09 -32.84
CA ASN A 325 11.15 -9.12 -32.31
C ASN A 325 10.22 -9.62 -31.17
N MET A 326 10.57 -10.72 -30.51
CA MET A 326 9.74 -11.38 -29.50
C MET A 326 10.48 -11.53 -28.17
N ASN A 327 9.78 -11.55 -27.04
CA ASN A 327 10.39 -11.94 -25.78
C ASN A 327 10.39 -13.48 -25.64
N PRO A 328 11.53 -14.18 -25.84
CA PRO A 328 11.59 -15.64 -25.79
C PRO A 328 11.21 -16.21 -24.41
N GLN A 329 11.44 -15.45 -23.34
CA GLN A 329 11.06 -15.84 -21.99
C GLN A 329 9.54 -15.96 -21.82
N LYS A 330 8.76 -15.08 -22.48
CA LYS A 330 7.30 -15.14 -22.43
C LYS A 330 6.76 -16.33 -23.23
N LEU A 331 7.36 -16.62 -24.39
CA LEU A 331 6.92 -17.75 -25.21
C LEU A 331 7.21 -19.08 -24.49
N GLU A 332 8.36 -19.19 -23.83
CA GLU A 332 8.68 -20.32 -22.96
C GLU A 332 7.62 -20.48 -21.85
N GLN A 333 7.28 -19.39 -21.14
CA GLN A 333 6.27 -19.45 -20.08
C GLN A 333 4.90 -19.91 -20.61
N LEU A 334 4.51 -19.49 -21.81
CA LEU A 334 3.27 -19.95 -22.44
C LEU A 334 3.33 -21.44 -22.78
N LEU A 335 4.44 -21.92 -23.33
CA LEU A 335 4.65 -23.36 -23.59
C LEU A 335 4.64 -24.16 -22.30
N HIS A 336 5.33 -23.69 -21.25
CA HIS A 336 5.36 -24.35 -19.94
C HIS A 336 3.98 -24.40 -19.29
N ASN A 337 3.16 -23.36 -19.45
CA ASN A 337 1.79 -23.36 -18.96
C ASN A 337 0.90 -24.30 -19.78
N PHE A 338 1.08 -24.33 -21.11
CA PHE A 338 0.31 -25.16 -22.02
C PHE A 338 0.55 -26.66 -21.78
N PHE A 339 1.82 -27.05 -21.64
CA PHE A 339 2.23 -28.42 -21.36
C PHE A 339 2.40 -28.72 -19.87
N GLY A 340 2.02 -27.78 -18.99
CA GLY A 340 2.33 -27.85 -17.55
C GLY A 340 1.73 -29.06 -16.83
N LYS A 341 0.67 -29.65 -17.38
CA LYS A 341 0.08 -30.89 -16.86
C LYS A 341 0.96 -32.12 -17.17
N SER A 342 1.64 -32.09 -18.32
CA SER A 342 2.45 -33.19 -18.86
C SER A 342 3.93 -33.06 -18.53
N CYS A 343 4.23 -32.31 -17.47
CA CYS A 343 5.58 -32.16 -16.94
C CYS A 343 6.07 -33.47 -16.31
N LEU A 344 7.29 -33.86 -16.65
CA LEU A 344 7.99 -34.95 -16.00
C LEU A 344 8.33 -34.56 -14.55
N ASN A 345 7.85 -35.32 -13.58
CA ASN A 345 8.16 -35.11 -12.17
C ASN A 345 9.13 -36.19 -11.66
N ILE A 346 10.43 -35.94 -11.83
CA ILE A 346 11.51 -36.81 -11.32
C ILE A 346 12.38 -36.05 -10.32
N ASP A 347 12.75 -36.74 -9.25
CA ASP A 347 13.72 -36.26 -8.27
C ASP A 347 15.12 -36.71 -8.64
N ILE A 348 16.02 -35.74 -8.82
CA ILE A 348 17.43 -35.98 -9.12
C ILE A 348 18.26 -35.50 -7.95
N PHE A 349 19.23 -36.31 -7.56
CA PHE A 349 20.15 -36.00 -6.48
C PHE A 349 21.49 -35.60 -7.07
N ASP A 350 21.93 -34.37 -6.77
CA ASP A 350 23.27 -33.89 -7.09
C ASP A 350 24.36 -34.73 -6.36
N GLU A 351 25.63 -34.63 -6.77
CA GLU A 351 26.77 -35.29 -6.09
C GLU A 351 26.83 -34.92 -4.58
N LYS A 352 26.25 -33.76 -4.23
CA LYS A 352 26.10 -33.24 -2.87
C LYS A 352 24.83 -33.71 -2.15
N LYS A 353 24.11 -34.71 -2.68
CA LYS A 353 22.81 -35.23 -2.18
C LYS A 353 21.70 -34.19 -2.06
N ARG A 354 21.77 -33.10 -2.85
CA ARG A 354 20.70 -32.08 -2.90
C ARG A 354 19.65 -32.50 -3.92
N ARG A 355 18.37 -32.44 -3.53
CA ARG A 355 17.22 -32.80 -4.36
C ARG A 355 16.89 -31.67 -5.33
N HIS A 356 16.89 -31.96 -6.62
CA HIS A 356 16.47 -31.07 -7.69
C HIS A 356 15.34 -31.69 -8.50
N THR A 357 14.29 -30.91 -8.78
CA THR A 357 13.14 -31.31 -9.61
C THR A 357 13.10 -30.44 -10.87
N PRO A 358 13.54 -30.95 -12.02
CA PRO A 358 13.54 -30.15 -13.24
C PRO A 358 12.11 -30.07 -13.80
N ARG A 359 11.56 -28.85 -13.88
CA ARG A 359 10.16 -28.60 -14.33
C ARG A 359 10.02 -28.29 -15.82
N GLU A 360 11.11 -28.42 -16.56
CA GLU A 360 11.23 -28.00 -17.97
C GLU A 360 11.21 -29.18 -18.95
N TRP A 361 10.82 -30.37 -18.46
CA TRP A 361 10.74 -31.60 -19.24
C TRP A 361 9.28 -31.98 -19.44
N PHE A 362 8.88 -32.17 -20.69
CA PHE A 362 7.50 -32.40 -21.11
C PHE A 362 7.40 -33.67 -21.93
N ILE A 363 6.30 -34.40 -21.73
CA ILE A 363 5.96 -35.60 -22.49
C ILE A 363 4.98 -35.18 -23.60
N ALA A 364 5.52 -34.86 -24.78
CA ALA A 364 4.72 -34.43 -25.93
C ALA A 364 5.42 -34.75 -27.26
N PRO A 365 4.70 -35.20 -28.31
CA PRO A 365 5.32 -35.42 -29.62
C PRO A 365 5.88 -34.12 -30.19
N ILE A 366 6.94 -34.20 -30.99
CA ILE A 366 7.57 -33.02 -31.58
C ILE A 366 6.59 -32.23 -32.48
N ASP A 367 5.76 -32.94 -33.25
CA ASP A 367 4.75 -32.36 -34.13
C ASP A 367 3.75 -31.50 -33.35
N VAL A 368 3.42 -31.91 -32.12
CA VAL A 368 2.50 -31.19 -31.24
C VAL A 368 3.16 -29.97 -30.62
N ILE A 369 4.47 -30.05 -30.31
CA ILE A 369 5.23 -28.90 -29.84
C ILE A 369 5.32 -27.84 -30.95
N GLU A 370 5.57 -28.26 -32.19
CA GLU A 370 5.57 -27.38 -33.37
C GLU A 370 4.21 -26.72 -33.57
N GLN A 371 3.12 -27.50 -33.56
CA GLN A 371 1.77 -26.96 -33.63
C GLN A 371 1.45 -26.00 -32.49
N ALA A 372 1.87 -26.31 -31.26
CA ALA A 372 1.66 -25.42 -30.12
C ALA A 372 2.40 -24.08 -30.31
N ILE A 373 3.60 -24.09 -30.88
CA ILE A 373 4.33 -22.87 -31.24
C ILE A 373 3.55 -22.10 -32.30
N GLU A 374 3.09 -22.73 -33.38
CA GLU A 374 2.26 -22.08 -34.41
C GLU A 374 0.95 -21.50 -33.84
N LEU A 375 0.33 -22.19 -32.89
CA LEU A 375 -0.85 -21.70 -32.18
C LEU A 375 -0.53 -20.50 -31.27
N ILE A 376 0.64 -20.49 -30.61
CA ILE A 376 1.12 -19.34 -29.82
C ILE A 376 1.36 -18.14 -30.71
N ILE A 377 1.92 -18.39 -31.88
CA ILE A 377 2.18 -17.40 -32.91
C ILE A 377 0.88 -16.81 -33.45
N SER A 378 -0.10 -17.65 -33.78
CA SER A 378 -1.42 -17.22 -34.27
C SER A 378 -2.35 -16.69 -33.17
N GLY A 379 -2.03 -16.93 -31.90
CA GLY A 379 -2.81 -16.49 -30.74
C GLY A 379 -3.99 -17.40 -30.38
N GLU A 380 -4.17 -18.53 -31.06
CA GLU A 380 -5.29 -19.46 -30.86
C GLU A 380 -5.11 -20.41 -29.66
N VAL A 381 -3.96 -20.40 -29.00
CA VAL A 381 -3.64 -21.27 -27.83
C VAL A 381 -4.70 -21.24 -26.75
N VAL A 382 -5.34 -20.10 -26.53
CA VAL A 382 -6.33 -19.92 -25.46
C VAL A 382 -7.57 -20.78 -25.70
N LYS A 383 -7.90 -21.05 -26.96
CA LYS A 383 -8.99 -21.94 -27.36
C LYS A 383 -8.57 -23.39 -27.39
N HIS A 384 -7.32 -23.71 -27.10
CA HIS A 384 -6.78 -25.05 -27.26
C HIS A 384 -6.18 -25.57 -25.95
N ARG A 385 -6.23 -26.89 -25.76
CA ARG A 385 -5.65 -27.57 -24.61
C ARG A 385 -4.95 -28.83 -25.07
N TYR A 386 -3.78 -29.08 -24.52
CA TYR A 386 -3.09 -30.35 -24.71
C TYR A 386 -3.81 -31.48 -23.95
N ASP A 387 -4.11 -32.58 -24.64
CA ASP A 387 -4.64 -33.81 -24.05
C ASP A 387 -3.53 -34.86 -23.95
N GLU A 388 -3.16 -35.19 -22.71
CA GLU A 388 -2.06 -36.11 -22.39
C GLU A 388 -2.36 -37.55 -22.80
N LYS A 389 -3.63 -37.94 -22.86
CA LYS A 389 -4.01 -39.32 -23.17
C LYS A 389 -3.90 -39.64 -24.65
N ASN A 390 -4.31 -38.67 -25.49
CA ASN A 390 -4.30 -38.81 -26.93
C ASN A 390 -3.04 -38.20 -27.56
N MET A 391 -2.27 -37.44 -26.79
CA MET A 391 -1.08 -36.72 -27.25
C MET A 391 -1.40 -35.78 -28.42
N ILE A 392 -2.55 -35.11 -28.38
CA ILE A 392 -3.08 -34.21 -29.42
C ILE A 392 -3.58 -32.92 -28.76
N ILE A 393 -3.58 -31.83 -29.52
CA ILE A 393 -4.17 -30.55 -29.13
C ILE A 393 -5.67 -30.55 -29.46
N ILE A 394 -6.52 -30.26 -28.48
CA ILE A 394 -7.98 -30.24 -28.63
C ILE A 394 -8.49 -28.82 -28.38
N GLU A 395 -9.50 -28.38 -29.14
CA GLU A 395 -10.18 -27.11 -28.90
C GLU A 395 -11.07 -27.19 -27.63
N ILE A 396 -11.11 -26.12 -26.84
CA ILE A 396 -11.79 -25.99 -25.53
C ILE A 396 -13.24 -25.61 -25.69
#